data_AF-A0A7X0CDZ0-F1
#
_entry.id   AF-A0A7X0CDZ0-F1
#
_cell.length_a   1.000
_cell.length_b   1.000
_cell.length_c   1.000
_cell.angle_alpha   90.00
_cell.angle_beta   90.00
_cell.angle_gamma   90.00
#
_symmetry.space_group_name_H-M   'P 1'
#
loop_
_entity.id
_entity.type
_entity.pdbx_description
1 polymer ?
#
loop_
_entity_poly.entity_id
_entity_poly.type
_entity_poly.pdbx_seq_one_letter_code
_entity_poly.pdbx_strand_id
1 'polypeptide(L)'
;MADDAALACVATNRDVSESPPSLFQDCRDVLHLSLFFDGTGNNWERDSATNSWSNVGRMFDAAIREKGKSIYPIYIAGVGTPYNGKAAS
;
A
#
# COMPACT_ATOMS: atom_id res chain seq x y z
N MET A 1 -19.95 2.50 2.90
CA MET A 1 -19.05 3.67 2.76
C MET A 1 -17.57 3.31 2.88
N ALA A 2 -17.03 2.86 4.02
CA ALA A 2 -15.63 2.41 4.08
C ALA A 2 -15.40 1.07 3.35
N ASP A 3 -16.39 0.18 3.43
CA ASP A 3 -16.40 -1.13 2.76
C ASP A 3 -16.39 -1.02 1.23
N ASP A 4 -17.28 -0.19 0.65
CA ASP A 4 -17.37 0.00 -0.80
C ASP A 4 -16.07 0.54 -1.42
N ALA A 5 -15.35 1.42 -0.71
CA ALA A 5 -14.07 1.96 -1.17
C ALA A 5 -12.96 0.91 -1.13
N ALA A 6 -12.95 0.04 -0.11
CA ALA A 6 -12.05 -1.10 -0.04
C ALA A 6 -12.37 -2.12 -1.14
N LEU A 7 -13.64 -2.44 -1.35
CA LEU A 7 -14.12 -3.30 -2.45
C LEU A 7 -13.78 -2.74 -3.82
N ALA A 8 -13.89 -1.42 -4.02
CA ALA A 8 -13.51 -0.77 -5.27
C ALA A 8 -12.01 -0.88 -5.53
N CYS A 9 -11.16 -0.72 -4.49
CA CYS A 9 -9.72 -0.97 -4.63
C CYS A 9 -9.44 -2.43 -5.04
N VAL A 10 -10.10 -3.41 -4.40
CA VAL A 10 -9.99 -4.83 -4.79
C VAL A 10 -10.45 -5.04 -6.24
N ALA A 11 -11.55 -4.42 -6.65
CA ALA A 11 -12.09 -4.57 -8.00
C ALA A 11 -11.21 -3.93 -9.09
N THR A 12 -10.32 -2.99 -8.73
CA THR A 12 -9.33 -2.44 -9.67
C THR A 12 -8.12 -3.33 -9.86
N ASN A 13 -7.95 -4.41 -9.07
CA ASN A 13 -6.95 -5.45 -9.32
C ASN A 13 -7.30 -6.23 -10.59
N ARG A 14 -6.88 -5.69 -11.75
CA ARG A 14 -6.90 -6.41 -13.02
C ARG A 14 -5.72 -7.38 -13.05
N ASP A 15 -5.81 -8.44 -12.28
CA ASP A 15 -4.83 -9.53 -12.34
C ASP A 15 -4.90 -10.20 -13.71
N VAL A 16 -3.74 -10.68 -14.20
CA VAL A 16 -3.68 -11.45 -15.44
C VAL A 16 -4.40 -12.78 -15.24
N SER A 17 -5.16 -13.21 -16.24
CA SER A 17 -5.98 -14.41 -16.12
C SER A 17 -5.11 -15.63 -15.80
N GLU A 18 -5.52 -16.46 -14.83
CA GLU A 18 -4.87 -17.74 -14.49
C GLU A 18 -5.07 -18.84 -15.55
N SER A 19 -5.29 -18.46 -16.81
CA SER A 19 -5.56 -19.43 -17.88
C SER A 19 -4.31 -20.27 -18.20
N PRO A 20 -4.49 -21.54 -18.62
CA PRO A 20 -3.38 -22.46 -18.84
C PRO A 20 -2.35 -21.95 -19.87
N PRO A 21 -1.08 -22.34 -19.74
CA PRO A 21 -0.04 -21.89 -20.65
C PRO A 21 -0.29 -22.17 -22.13
N SER A 22 -0.08 -21.16 -22.98
CA SER A 22 -0.28 -21.24 -24.45
C SER A 22 0.85 -20.54 -25.21
N LEU A 23 1.02 -20.89 -26.49
CA LEU A 23 2.11 -20.41 -27.36
C LEU A 23 2.16 -18.89 -27.57
N PHE A 24 1.13 -18.16 -27.14
CA PHE A 24 1.01 -16.70 -27.25
C PHE A 24 0.61 -16.05 -25.91
N GLN A 25 1.00 -16.64 -24.78
CA GLN A 25 0.69 -16.08 -23.48
C GLN A 25 1.31 -14.71 -23.26
N ASP A 26 0.51 -13.82 -22.67
CA ASP A 26 0.94 -12.52 -22.20
C ASP A 26 1.45 -12.64 -20.75
N CYS A 27 2.76 -12.53 -20.56
CA CYS A 27 3.41 -12.63 -19.24
C CYS A 27 3.51 -11.29 -18.51
N ARG A 28 2.68 -10.31 -18.87
CA ARG A 28 2.63 -9.03 -18.14
C ARG A 28 2.09 -9.28 -16.74
N ASP A 29 2.55 -8.49 -15.79
CA ASP A 29 1.97 -8.40 -14.46
C ASP A 29 1.41 -7.00 -14.24
N VAL A 30 0.35 -6.89 -13.43
CA VAL A 30 -0.17 -5.60 -12.96
C VAL A 30 0.31 -5.39 -11.54
N LEU A 31 0.97 -4.25 -11.30
CA LEU A 31 1.42 -3.85 -9.97
C LEU A 31 0.46 -2.82 -9.39
N HIS A 32 -0.02 -3.08 -8.17
CA HIS A 32 -0.88 -2.17 -7.43
C HIS A 32 -0.09 -1.49 -6.33
N LEU A 33 0.30 -0.24 -6.57
CA LEU A 33 1.08 0.57 -5.63
C LEU A 33 0.19 1.61 -4.96
N SER A 34 0.12 1.58 -3.63
CA SER A 34 -0.56 2.63 -2.85
C SER A 34 0.46 3.38 -2.02
N LEU A 35 0.63 4.68 -2.29
CA LEU A 35 1.61 5.54 -1.62
C LEU A 35 0.92 6.44 -0.60
N PHE A 36 1.38 6.38 0.66
CA PHE A 36 0.80 7.13 1.78
C PHE A 36 1.83 8.11 2.34
N PHE A 37 1.71 9.38 1.97
CA PHE A 37 2.54 10.47 2.48
C PHE A 37 1.90 11.09 3.72
N ASP A 38 2.54 10.96 4.87
CA ASP A 38 2.00 11.52 6.11
C ASP A 38 2.32 13.01 6.29
N GLY A 39 1.57 13.66 7.17
CA GLY A 39 1.73 15.06 7.53
C GLY A 39 2.96 15.32 8.40
N THR A 40 3.41 16.57 8.42
CA THR A 40 4.52 17.04 9.27
C THR A 40 4.38 16.57 10.72
N GLY A 41 5.45 16.02 11.26
CA GLY A 41 5.48 15.55 12.64
C GLY A 41 4.80 14.21 12.88
N ASN A 42 4.16 13.57 11.89
CA ASN A 42 3.53 12.26 12.02
C ASN A 42 4.44 11.12 11.56
N ASN A 43 4.42 10.02 12.28
CA ASN A 43 5.17 8.82 11.95
C ASN A 43 4.40 7.58 12.45
N TRP A 44 3.90 6.77 11.54
CA TRP A 44 3.06 5.61 11.85
C TRP A 44 3.72 4.63 12.83
N GLU A 45 5.01 4.33 12.66
CA GLU A 45 5.69 3.39 13.56
C GLU A 45 5.86 3.98 14.97
N ARG A 46 6.35 5.23 15.06
CA ARG A 46 6.54 5.93 16.35
C ARG A 46 5.22 6.16 17.08
N ASP A 47 4.18 6.54 16.35
CA ASP A 47 2.89 6.97 16.90
C ASP A 47 1.96 5.78 17.21
N SER A 48 2.40 4.55 16.92
CA SER A 48 1.67 3.31 17.20
C SER A 48 1.51 3.08 18.71
N ALA A 49 2.54 3.37 19.50
CA ALA A 49 2.52 3.15 20.95
C ALA A 49 1.46 3.99 21.68
N THR A 50 1.10 5.15 21.12
CA THR A 50 0.14 6.10 21.70
C THR A 50 -1.23 6.07 21.02
N ASN A 51 -1.48 5.17 20.06
CA ASN A 51 -2.69 5.12 19.25
C ASN A 51 -3.06 6.47 18.61
N SER A 52 -2.05 7.29 18.30
CA SER A 52 -2.23 8.66 17.80
C SER A 52 -1.98 8.76 16.30
N TRP A 53 -2.20 7.68 15.55
CA TRP A 53 -2.04 7.68 14.10
C TRP A 53 -2.91 8.75 13.44
N SER A 54 -2.28 9.48 12.52
CA SER A 54 -2.97 10.35 11.57
C SER A 54 -3.95 9.56 10.72
N ASN A 55 -4.84 10.26 10.02
CA ASN A 55 -5.73 9.59 9.06
C ASN A 55 -4.94 8.83 7.98
N VAL A 56 -3.79 9.35 7.56
CA VAL A 56 -2.92 8.67 6.59
C VAL A 56 -2.34 7.38 7.18
N GLY A 57 -1.84 7.43 8.42
CA GLY A 57 -1.38 6.24 9.14
C GLY A 57 -2.48 5.18 9.28
N ARG A 58 -3.71 5.58 9.57
CA ARG A 58 -4.86 4.67 9.66
C ARG A 58 -5.24 4.06 8.30
N MET A 59 -5.20 4.84 7.23
CA MET A 59 -5.46 4.33 5.88
C MET A 59 -4.37 3.34 5.44
N PHE A 60 -3.10 3.63 5.75
CA PHE A 60 -2.01 2.69 5.50
C PHE A 60 -2.21 1.39 6.29
N ASP A 61 -2.56 1.48 7.57
CA ASP A 61 -2.85 0.31 8.40
C ASP A 61 -3.95 -0.57 7.78
N ALA A 62 -5.06 0.05 7.35
CA ALA A 62 -6.17 -0.62 6.68
C ALA A 62 -5.91 -1.07 5.23
N ALA A 63 -4.74 -0.75 4.64
CA ALA A 63 -4.46 -1.06 3.25
C ALA A 63 -4.27 -2.57 3.02
N ILE A 64 -4.72 -3.04 1.84
CA ILE A 64 -4.58 -4.43 1.42
C ILE A 64 -3.10 -4.76 1.18
N ARG A 65 -2.66 -5.92 1.70
CA ARG A 65 -1.28 -6.41 1.60
C ARG A 65 -1.27 -7.83 1.05
N GLU A 66 -1.30 -7.95 -0.27
CA GLU A 66 -1.31 -9.25 -0.96
C GLU A 66 -0.15 -9.33 -1.95
N LYS A 67 1.03 -9.76 -1.45
CA LYS A 67 2.24 -9.90 -2.28
C LYS A 67 2.05 -10.88 -3.44
N GLY A 68 1.23 -11.92 -3.25
CA GLY A 68 0.89 -12.90 -4.29
C GLY A 68 0.05 -12.31 -5.44
N LYS A 69 -0.58 -11.16 -5.24
CA LYS A 69 -1.36 -10.42 -6.25
C LYS A 69 -0.73 -9.06 -6.59
N SER A 70 0.57 -8.93 -6.33
CA SER A 70 1.32 -7.70 -6.63
C SER A 70 0.73 -6.41 -6.02
N ILE A 71 0.12 -6.50 -4.83
CA ILE A 71 -0.44 -5.35 -4.09
C ILE A 71 0.51 -4.90 -2.99
N TYR A 72 1.00 -3.65 -3.09
CA TYR A 72 2.02 -3.08 -2.22
C TYR A 72 1.63 -1.69 -1.71
N PRO A 73 1.18 -1.57 -0.45
CA PRO A 73 1.07 -0.29 0.22
C PRO A 73 2.44 0.14 0.78
N ILE A 74 2.79 1.40 0.58
CA ILE A 74 4.04 2.01 1.01
C ILE A 74 3.72 3.26 1.85
N TYR A 75 4.21 3.29 3.07
CA TYR A 75 4.10 4.44 3.96
C TYR A 75 5.38 5.30 3.91
N ILE A 76 5.20 6.61 3.85
CA ILE A 76 6.27 7.60 3.88
C ILE A 76 6.03 8.51 5.09
N ALA A 77 6.97 8.48 6.03
CA ALA A 77 6.87 9.28 7.25
C ALA A 77 6.86 10.79 6.94
N GLY A 78 6.13 11.53 7.76
CA GLY A 78 6.04 12.97 7.66
C GLY A 78 7.37 13.66 7.93
N VAL A 79 7.57 14.81 7.30
CA VAL A 79 8.75 15.65 7.55
C VAL A 79 8.87 16.04 9.02
N GLY A 80 10.09 16.22 9.51
CA GLY A 80 10.35 16.49 10.93
C GLY A 80 10.25 15.26 11.85
N THR A 81 10.18 14.05 11.28
CA THR A 81 10.25 12.79 12.02
C THR A 81 11.41 11.92 11.51
N PRO A 82 11.85 10.89 12.25
CA PRO A 82 12.84 9.94 11.74
C PRO A 82 12.39 9.33 10.42
N TYR A 83 13.31 9.25 9.46
CA TYR A 83 13.05 8.65 8.16
C TYR A 83 12.80 7.15 8.30
N ASN A 84 11.73 6.65 7.69
CA ASN A 84 11.32 5.24 7.76
C ASN A 84 11.81 4.40 6.56
N GLY A 85 12.67 4.96 5.70
CA GLY A 85 13.34 4.25 4.62
C GLY A 85 14.83 4.03 4.90
N LYS A 86 15.53 3.38 3.96
CA LYS A 86 16.99 3.32 4.01
C LYS A 86 17.56 4.62 3.44
N ALA A 87 18.36 5.33 4.22
CA ALA A 87 19.18 6.41 3.68
C ALA A 87 20.12 5.82 2.62
N ALA A 88 20.25 6.49 1.47
CA ALA A 88 21.28 6.16 0.51
C ALA A 88 22.64 6.39 1.20
N SER A 89 23.39 5.31 1.42
CA SER A 89 24.77 5.33 1.91
C SER A 89 25.74 5.77 0.81
#